data_AF-A0A959QZ37-F1
#
_entry.id   AF-A0A959QZ37-F1
#
_cell.length_a   1.000
_cell.length_b   1.000
_cell.length_c   1.000
_cell.angle_alpha   90.00
_cell.angle_beta   90.00
_cell.angle_gamma   90.00
#
_symmetry.space_group_name_H-M   'P 1'
#
loop_
_entity.id
_entity.type
_entity.pdbx_description
1 polymer ?
#
loop_
_entity_poly.entity_id
_entity_poly.type
_entity_poly.pdbx_seq_one_letter_code
_entity_poly.pdbx_strand_id
1 'polypeptide(L)'
;QLLEAAFLPRIIAPNKLKAGDRTLFMKYSGMRIKRGTSMGLSSLGDAYVNFGTFGGAFFMFILGFIYSEVLNVFHKKSKDYPVLILFTTLVFYYPIRPDCELQTILGHLVKSCFLIYIVLIVWQKEFRLWPASMWKKSLS
;
A
#
# COMPACT_ATOMS: atom_id res chain seq x y z
N GLN A 1 6.94 6.46 -26.47
CA GLN A 1 6.52 5.06 -26.19
C GLN A 1 6.77 4.60 -24.74
N LEU A 2 7.22 5.46 -23.79
CA LEU A 2 7.54 5.08 -22.40
C LEU A 2 6.46 5.45 -21.35
N LEU A 3 5.51 6.33 -21.70
CA LEU A 3 4.43 6.76 -20.80
C LEU A 3 3.28 5.75 -20.71
N GLU A 4 2.98 5.06 -21.80
CA GLU A 4 1.91 4.06 -21.87
C GLU A 4 2.19 2.85 -20.96
N ALA A 5 3.44 2.41 -20.92
CA ALA A 5 3.86 1.28 -20.09
C ALA A 5 3.81 1.58 -18.58
N ALA A 6 3.78 2.84 -18.15
CA ALA A 6 3.74 3.18 -16.72
C ALA A 6 2.36 2.92 -16.10
N PHE A 7 1.30 3.26 -16.84
CA PHE A 7 -0.08 3.23 -16.35
C PHE A 7 -0.86 1.95 -16.69
N LEU A 8 -0.39 1.16 -17.66
CA LEU A 8 -1.13 -0.02 -18.10
C LEU A 8 -1.09 -1.17 -17.07
N PRO A 9 -2.25 -1.63 -16.55
CA PRO A 9 -2.31 -2.77 -15.65
C PRO A 9 -1.82 -4.03 -16.36
N ARG A 10 -1.17 -4.94 -15.62
CA ARG A 10 -0.50 -6.17 -16.13
C ARG A 10 -1.35 -7.09 -16.99
N ILE A 11 -2.66 -6.88 -17.04
CA ILE A 11 -3.61 -7.66 -17.83
C ILE A 11 -3.36 -7.48 -19.34
N ILE A 12 -2.85 -6.31 -19.77
CA ILE A 12 -2.80 -5.94 -21.20
C ILE A 12 -1.37 -6.03 -21.78
N ALA A 13 -0.33 -6.10 -20.95
CA ALA A 13 1.07 -6.16 -21.40
C ALA A 13 1.84 -7.34 -20.76
N PRO A 14 1.80 -8.56 -21.35
CA PRO A 14 2.48 -9.74 -20.83
C PRO A 14 4.02 -9.67 -20.92
N ASN A 15 4.58 -8.70 -21.67
CA ASN A 15 6.02 -8.46 -21.83
C ASN A 15 6.59 -7.36 -20.90
N LYS A 16 5.89 -6.97 -19.82
CA LYS A 16 6.50 -6.12 -18.79
C LYS A 16 7.60 -6.89 -18.05
N LEU A 17 8.74 -6.23 -17.82
CA LEU A 17 9.84 -6.68 -16.96
C LEU A 17 9.29 -7.39 -15.72
N LYS A 18 9.75 -8.63 -15.49
CA LYS A 18 9.35 -9.41 -14.33
C LYS A 18 9.73 -8.65 -13.06
N ALA A 19 8.77 -8.40 -12.18
CA ALA A 19 9.08 -8.00 -10.81
C ALA A 19 9.95 -9.09 -10.16
N GLY A 20 11.06 -8.69 -9.54
CA GLY A 20 12.07 -9.61 -9.03
C GLY A 20 13.04 -10.21 -10.08
N ASP A 21 13.35 -9.52 -11.18
CA ASP A 21 14.36 -10.02 -12.12
C ASP A 21 15.76 -9.98 -11.49
N ARG A 22 16.35 -11.16 -11.24
CA ARG A 22 17.68 -11.35 -10.64
C ARG A 22 18.76 -10.58 -11.42
N THR A 23 18.60 -10.44 -12.73
CA THR A 23 19.55 -9.72 -13.58
C THR A 23 19.55 -8.22 -13.28
N LEU A 24 18.38 -7.64 -13.04
CA LEU A 24 18.20 -6.24 -12.61
C LEU A 24 18.77 -6.03 -11.21
N PHE A 25 18.42 -6.91 -10.26
CA PHE A 25 18.91 -6.81 -8.89
C PHE A 25 20.43 -6.89 -8.81
N MET A 26 21.06 -7.85 -9.50
CA MET A 26 22.54 -7.95 -9.52
C MET A 26 23.18 -6.72 -10.19
N LYS A 27 22.54 -6.14 -11.20
CA LYS A 27 23.04 -4.95 -11.91
C LYS A 27 23.01 -3.69 -11.06
N TYR A 28 21.94 -3.49 -10.27
CA TYR A 28 21.76 -2.24 -9.49
C TYR A 28 22.19 -2.35 -8.03
N SER A 29 22.17 -3.53 -7.41
CA SER A 29 22.66 -3.72 -6.03
C SER A 29 24.14 -4.11 -5.95
N GLY A 30 24.73 -4.63 -7.04
CA GLY A 30 26.08 -5.22 -7.04
C GLY A 30 26.20 -6.54 -6.25
N MET A 31 25.13 -7.02 -5.61
CA MET A 31 25.15 -8.23 -4.80
C MET A 31 24.88 -9.47 -5.64
N ARG A 32 25.78 -10.46 -5.56
CA ARG A 32 25.63 -11.75 -6.25
C ARG A 32 24.64 -12.65 -5.51
N ILE A 33 23.43 -12.80 -6.06
CA ILE A 33 22.44 -13.77 -5.54
C ILE A 33 22.69 -15.16 -6.13
N LYS A 34 22.52 -16.21 -5.31
CA LYS A 34 22.64 -17.63 -5.72
C LYS A 34 21.60 -17.96 -6.81
N ARG A 35 21.93 -18.90 -7.72
CA ARG A 35 20.98 -19.36 -8.76
C ARG A 35 19.75 -19.96 -8.07
N GLY A 36 18.57 -19.38 -8.31
CA GLY A 36 17.29 -19.79 -7.73
C GLY A 36 16.64 -18.74 -6.82
N THR A 37 17.37 -17.70 -6.41
CA THR A 37 16.83 -16.64 -5.54
C THR A 37 16.56 -15.37 -6.35
N SER A 38 15.30 -14.93 -6.32
CA SER A 38 14.84 -13.64 -6.85
C SER A 38 14.66 -12.70 -5.66
N MET A 39 15.21 -11.49 -5.76
CA MET A 39 15.10 -10.47 -4.73
C MET A 39 14.72 -9.15 -5.38
N GLY A 40 13.79 -8.47 -4.74
CA GLY A 40 13.28 -7.18 -5.16
C GLY A 40 14.24 -6.04 -4.85
N LEU A 41 14.23 -4.99 -5.66
CA LEU A 41 15.07 -3.80 -5.47
C LEU A 41 14.41 -2.76 -4.54
N SER A 42 13.29 -3.11 -3.89
CA SER A 42 12.39 -2.20 -3.17
C SER A 42 11.55 -1.34 -4.12
N SER A 43 10.39 -0.85 -3.65
CA SER A 43 9.55 0.11 -4.37
C SER A 43 10.31 1.35 -4.86
N LEU A 44 11.32 1.81 -4.11
CA LEU A 44 12.19 2.90 -4.52
C LEU A 44 13.12 2.49 -5.67
N GLY A 45 13.70 1.30 -5.60
CA GLY A 45 14.55 0.77 -6.65
C GLY A 45 13.77 0.45 -7.93
N ASP A 46 12.56 -0.09 -7.81
CA ASP A 46 11.63 -0.27 -8.92
C ASP A 46 11.31 1.06 -9.59
N ALA A 47 11.00 2.10 -8.81
CA ALA A 47 10.74 3.44 -9.33
C ALA A 47 11.96 4.02 -10.06
N TYR A 48 13.15 3.88 -9.46
CA TYR A 48 14.40 4.37 -10.05
C TYR A 48 14.76 3.65 -11.35
N VAL A 49 14.61 2.32 -11.40
CA VAL A 49 14.96 1.55 -12.60
C VAL A 49 13.97 1.79 -13.75
N ASN A 50 12.69 1.98 -13.45
CA ASN A 50 11.67 2.23 -14.48
C ASN A 50 11.64 3.69 -14.97
N PHE A 51 11.91 4.67 -14.10
CA PHE A 51 11.68 6.09 -14.40
C PHE A 51 12.92 6.99 -14.25
N GLY A 52 14.08 6.42 -13.88
CA GLY A 52 15.29 7.17 -13.57
C GLY A 52 15.21 7.94 -12.25
N THR A 53 16.19 8.80 -11.97
CA THR A 53 16.24 9.64 -10.76
C THR A 53 15.03 10.58 -10.66
N PHE A 54 14.79 11.37 -11.70
CA PHE A 54 13.76 12.41 -11.67
C PHE A 54 12.35 11.82 -11.70
N GLY A 55 12.11 10.86 -12.60
CA GLY A 55 10.81 10.18 -12.68
C GLY A 55 10.55 9.27 -11.48
N GLY A 56 11.58 8.66 -10.91
CA GLY A 56 11.48 7.89 -9.66
C GLY A 56 11.11 8.77 -8.47
N ALA A 57 11.69 9.96 -8.34
CA ALA A 57 11.31 10.93 -7.31
C ALA A 57 9.85 11.36 -7.43
N PHE A 58 9.40 11.67 -8.66
CA PHE A 58 7.99 12.01 -8.92
C PHE A 58 7.05 10.84 -8.62
N PHE A 59 7.44 9.62 -8.98
CA PHE A 59 6.67 8.41 -8.67
C PHE A 59 6.53 8.21 -7.15
N MET A 60 7.62 8.36 -6.40
CA MET A 60 7.59 8.25 -4.94
C MET A 60 6.74 9.35 -4.28
N PHE A 61 6.70 10.55 -4.87
CA PHE A 61 5.79 11.61 -4.44
C PHE A 61 4.33 11.20 -4.61
N ILE A 62 3.95 10.65 -5.77
CA ILE A 62 2.59 10.12 -6.00
C ILE A 62 2.27 8.99 -5.02
N LEU A 63 3.21 8.08 -4.78
CA LEU A 63 3.02 6.97 -3.84
C LEU A 63 2.78 7.48 -2.41
N GLY A 64 3.57 8.47 -1.97
CA GLY A 64 3.37 9.15 -0.69
C GLY A 64 2.03 9.89 -0.61
N PHE A 65 1.59 10.51 -1.70
CA PHE A 65 0.27 11.15 -1.78
C PHE A 65 -0.86 10.13 -1.61
N ILE A 66 -0.77 8.95 -2.26
CA ILE A 66 -1.73 7.86 -2.07
C ILE A 66 -1.80 7.43 -0.60
N TYR A 67 -0.64 7.28 0.06
CA TYR A 67 -0.60 6.93 1.48
C TYR A 67 -1.22 8.00 2.38
N SER A 68 -0.96 9.27 2.10
CA SER A 68 -1.58 10.40 2.79
C SER A 68 -3.10 10.37 2.66
N GLU A 69 -3.62 10.11 1.47
CA GLU A 69 -5.07 10.03 1.26
C GLU A 69 -5.70 8.86 2.02
N VAL A 70 -5.06 7.68 2.03
CA VAL A 70 -5.56 6.55 2.83
C VAL A 70 -5.58 6.90 4.32
N LEU A 71 -4.50 7.48 4.86
CA LEU A 71 -4.46 7.89 6.28
C LEU A 71 -5.54 8.93 6.60
N ASN A 72 -5.77 9.89 5.70
CA ASN A 72 -6.82 10.90 5.86
C ASN A 72 -8.22 10.28 5.90
N VAL A 73 -8.50 9.29 5.05
CA VAL A 73 -9.78 8.56 5.06
C VAL A 73 -9.96 7.80 6.37
N PHE A 74 -8.94 7.09 6.83
CA PHE A 74 -8.97 6.36 8.10
C PHE A 74 -9.18 7.31 9.28
N HIS A 75 -8.49 8.46 9.31
CA HIS A 75 -8.64 9.47 10.36
C HIS A 75 -10.05 10.10 10.37
N LYS A 76 -10.61 10.41 9.21
CA LYS A 76 -11.98 10.95 9.14
C LYS A 76 -13.00 9.92 9.64
N LYS A 77 -12.86 8.66 9.23
CA LYS A 77 -13.77 7.58 9.63
C LYS A 77 -13.56 7.08 11.05
N SER A 78 -12.38 7.28 11.64
CA SER A 78 -12.14 6.89 13.03
C SER A 78 -12.91 7.73 14.05
N LYS A 79 -13.41 8.91 13.65
CA LYS A 79 -14.32 9.71 14.48
C LYS A 79 -15.64 8.99 14.76
N ASP A 80 -16.10 8.18 13.80
CA ASP A 80 -17.30 7.34 13.94
C ASP A 80 -16.95 5.94 14.48
N TYR A 81 -15.77 5.41 14.09
CA TYR A 81 -15.31 4.05 14.40
C TYR A 81 -13.88 4.06 14.96
N PRO A 82 -13.65 4.25 16.27
CA PRO A 82 -12.31 4.40 16.86
C PRO A 82 -11.37 3.23 16.60
N VAL A 83 -11.93 2.03 16.45
CA VAL A 83 -11.19 0.81 16.11
C VAL A 83 -10.38 0.94 14.81
N LEU A 84 -10.77 1.84 13.90
CA LEU A 84 -10.03 2.11 12.68
C LEU A 84 -8.61 2.62 12.92
N ILE A 85 -8.35 3.32 14.03
CA ILE A 85 -6.99 3.79 14.38
C ILE A 85 -6.08 2.58 14.60
N LEU A 86 -6.57 1.54 15.28
CA LEU A 86 -5.82 0.29 15.48
C LEU A 86 -5.57 -0.40 14.14
N PHE A 87 -6.60 -0.51 13.31
CA PHE A 87 -6.46 -1.14 11.99
C PHE A 87 -5.58 -0.35 11.01
N THR A 88 -5.41 0.95 11.22
CA THR A 88 -4.48 1.76 10.41
C THR A 88 -3.06 1.20 10.49
N THR A 89 -2.62 0.76 11.68
CA THR A 89 -1.28 0.14 11.85
C THR A 89 -1.14 -1.16 11.05
N LEU A 90 -2.20 -1.96 10.96
CA LEU A 90 -2.24 -3.23 10.21
C LEU A 90 -2.20 -2.99 8.70
N VAL A 91 -2.91 -1.98 8.22
CA VAL A 91 -2.91 -1.57 6.81
C VAL A 91 -1.52 -1.10 6.38
N PHE A 92 -0.84 -0.33 7.22
CA PHE A 92 0.47 0.25 6.92
C PHE A 92 1.67 -0.64 7.23
N TYR A 93 1.46 -1.88 7.69
CA TYR A 93 2.53 -2.82 8.05
C TYR A 93 3.49 -3.19 6.90
N TYR A 94 2.99 -3.29 5.67
CA TYR A 94 3.83 -3.47 4.48
C TYR A 94 4.24 -2.12 3.84
N PRO A 95 3.36 -1.12 3.70
CA PRO A 95 3.74 0.20 3.18
C PRO A 95 4.86 0.92 3.93
N ILE A 96 4.99 0.73 5.24
CA ILE A 96 6.05 1.36 6.04
C ILE A 96 7.43 0.73 5.77
N ARG A 97 7.45 -0.48 5.20
CA ARG A 97 8.67 -1.23 4.97
C ARG A 97 9.26 -0.89 3.60
N PRO A 98 10.46 -0.29 3.55
CA PRO A 98 11.05 0.10 2.28
C PRO A 98 11.48 -1.11 1.47
N ASP A 99 11.78 -2.26 2.06
CA ASP A 99 12.36 -3.45 1.42
C ASP A 99 11.40 -4.21 0.48
N CYS A 100 10.12 -3.87 0.47
CA CYS A 100 9.11 -4.62 -0.29
C CYS A 100 8.93 -4.08 -1.72
N GLU A 101 8.63 -5.00 -2.64
CA GLU A 101 8.26 -4.68 -4.03
C GLU A 101 6.96 -3.87 -4.10
N LEU A 102 6.88 -2.96 -5.07
CA LEU A 102 5.72 -2.08 -5.25
C LEU A 102 4.40 -2.86 -5.33
N GLN A 103 4.39 -3.98 -6.06
CA GLN A 103 3.21 -4.82 -6.21
C GLN A 103 2.73 -5.42 -4.88
N THR A 104 3.67 -5.85 -4.02
CA THR A 104 3.34 -6.45 -2.72
C THR A 104 2.76 -5.39 -1.79
N ILE A 105 3.37 -4.20 -1.77
CA ILE A 105 2.91 -3.09 -0.94
C ILE A 105 1.50 -2.65 -1.35
N LEU A 106 1.28 -2.36 -2.64
CA LEU A 106 -0.03 -1.94 -3.14
C LEU A 106 -1.07 -3.05 -2.99
N GLY A 107 -0.67 -4.31 -3.24
CA GLY A 107 -1.54 -5.46 -3.06
C GLY A 107 -1.99 -5.62 -1.61
N HIS A 108 -1.07 -5.49 -0.65
CA HIS A 108 -1.40 -5.53 0.79
C HIS A 108 -2.30 -4.37 1.19
N LEU A 109 -1.97 -3.15 0.75
CA LEU A 109 -2.76 -1.94 1.04
C LEU A 109 -4.22 -2.12 0.59
N VAL A 110 -4.44 -2.50 -0.67
CA VAL A 110 -5.79 -2.69 -1.23
C VAL A 110 -6.53 -3.82 -0.53
N LYS A 111 -5.89 -4.99 -0.34
CA LYS A 111 -6.51 -6.14 0.34
C LYS A 111 -6.87 -5.84 1.79
N SER A 112 -6.00 -5.15 2.51
CA SER A 112 -6.22 -4.78 3.91
C SER A 112 -7.36 -3.77 4.04
N CYS A 113 -7.37 -2.73 3.20
CA CYS A 113 -8.49 -1.78 3.15
C CYS A 113 -9.82 -2.48 2.83
N PHE A 114 -9.82 -3.40 1.86
CA PHE A 114 -11.01 -4.17 1.51
C PHE A 114 -11.50 -5.07 2.65
N LEU A 115 -10.58 -5.76 3.33
CA LEU A 115 -10.91 -6.60 4.49
C LEU A 115 -11.51 -5.76 5.62
N ILE A 116 -10.88 -4.63 5.96
CA ILE A 116 -11.38 -3.72 7.01
C ILE A 116 -12.74 -3.15 6.64
N TYR A 117 -12.94 -2.82 5.36
CA TYR A 117 -14.24 -2.37 4.87
C TYR A 117 -15.33 -3.43 5.10
N ILE A 118 -15.05 -4.71 4.82
CA ILE A 118 -15.99 -5.81 5.11
C ILE A 118 -16.24 -5.91 6.62
N VAL A 119 -15.19 -5.90 7.43
CA VAL A 119 -15.30 -5.99 8.90
C VAL A 119 -16.18 -4.86 9.44
N LEU A 120 -16.01 -3.64 8.95
CA LEU A 120 -16.84 -2.50 9.35
C LEU A 120 -18.29 -2.65 8.93
N ILE A 121 -18.58 -3.22 7.76
CA ILE A 121 -19.98 -3.45 7.35
C ILE A 121 -20.65 -4.49 8.24
N VAL A 122 -19.97 -5.61 8.48
CA VAL A 122 -20.52 -6.74 9.25
C VAL A 122 -20.74 -6.34 10.71
N TRP A 123 -19.78 -5.66 11.32
CA TRP A 123 -19.81 -5.25 12.74
C TRP A 123 -20.08 -3.76 12.95
N GLN A 124 -20.76 -3.12 12.01
CA GLN A 124 -21.02 -1.67 12.08
C GLN A 124 -21.70 -1.22 13.37
N LYS A 125 -22.57 -2.06 13.96
CA LYS A 125 -23.33 -1.71 15.17
C LYS A 125 -22.47 -1.74 16.43
N GLU A 126 -21.52 -2.67 16.49
CA GLU A 126 -20.64 -2.86 17.64
C GLU A 126 -19.49 -1.85 17.66
N PHE A 127 -18.96 -1.49 16.49
CA PHE A 127 -17.79 -0.61 16.39
C PHE A 127 -18.15 0.87 16.27
N ARG A 128 -19.41 1.23 16.01
CA ARG A 128 -19.84 2.62 15.92
C ARG A 128 -19.86 3.23 17.31
N LEU A 129 -19.20 4.37 17.47
CA LEU A 129 -19.30 5.16 18.69
C LEU A 129 -20.75 5.52 18.98
N TRP A 130 -21.18 5.19 20.18
CA TRP A 130 -22.49 5.57 20.68
C TRP A 130 -22.47 7.06 21.04
N PRO A 131 -23.37 7.90 20.50
CA PRO A 131 -23.42 9.31 20.86
C PRO A 131 -23.64 9.47 22.38
N ALA A 132 -22.93 10.42 22.99
CA ALA A 132 -22.96 10.69 24.43
C ALA A 132 -24.39 10.90 24.98
N SER A 133 -25.33 11.34 24.15
CA SER A 133 -26.74 11.53 24.50
C SER A 133 -27.46 10.23 24.88
N MET A 134 -27.05 9.08 24.35
CA MET A 134 -27.72 7.81 24.65
C MET A 134 -27.20 7.14 25.94
N TRP A 135 -25.97 7.45 26.37
CA TRP A 135 -25.47 7.01 27.70
C TRP A 135 -26.32 7.61 28.84
N LYS A 136 -26.80 8.83 28.64
CA LYS A 136 -27.65 9.54 29.61
C LYS A 136 -29.02 8.89 29.84
N LYS A 137 -29.54 8.16 28.84
CA LYS A 137 -30.80 7.41 28.94
C LYS A 137 -30.66 6.01 29.56
N SER A 138 -29.45 5.47 29.64
CA SER A 138 -29.20 4.14 30.22
C SER A 138 -28.93 4.19 31.73
N LEU A 139 -28.70 5.38 32.28
CA LEU A 139 -28.41 5.63 33.70
C LEU A 139 -29.59 6.28 34.45
N SER A 140 -30.73 6.49 33.78
CA SER A 140 -32.00 6.96 34.35
C SER A 140 -33.03 5.84 34.31
#